data_AF-E4X2D3-F1
#
_entry.id   AF-E4X2D3-F1
#
_cell.length_a   1.000
_cell.length_b   1.000
_cell.length_c   1.000
_cell.angle_alpha   90.00
_cell.angle_beta   90.00
_cell.angle_gamma   90.00
#
_symmetry.space_group_name_H-M   'P 1'
#
loop_
_entity.id
_entity.type
_entity.pdbx_description
1 polymer ?
#
loop_
_entity_poly.entity_id
_entity_poly.type
_entity_poly.pdbx_seq_one_letter_code
_entity_poly.pdbx_strand_id
1 'polypeptide(L)'
;MKLLFVFVALAAAQKNKKKKLGRDRFPLDGEDLKFEDDRREFGLPDDFDKTRDYSAAVDGWDGWFQNFNWTQYIAGDDVAEEFFRRPALVRNGMSLQERLEYRKFKTLKLMIMYLQTLPLFGKFCYYGCYCFPNAGDDFTVGRGTPVDEVDKKCRDFSSCYKCVANDFKETCKHTQPYSFEGREDPVTGTRYLVCKNTPGTCRRSLCECDKRLAEELAANEWFWVPMNHKNWGGFDKQESCRSASGGSSSRSVMEKQEPVYRCCGKYPDRFPFQFQTPTGEQRRCCLGKTYDPKTLECCNRRPTPGITSIGTCGL
;
A
#
# COMPACT_ATOMS: atom_id res chain seq x y z
N MET A 1 -32.93 -57.41 -9.03
CA MET A 1 -31.94 -56.60 -9.79
C MET A 1 -32.47 -55.18 -10.05
N LYS A 2 -32.69 -54.38 -9.00
CA LYS A 2 -33.04 -52.95 -9.08
C LYS A 2 -32.54 -52.27 -7.80
N LEU A 3 -31.22 -52.24 -7.66
CA LEU A 3 -30.51 -51.55 -6.58
C LEU A 3 -29.24 -50.91 -7.15
N LEU A 4 -29.38 -50.16 -8.26
CA LEU A 4 -28.24 -49.54 -8.94
C LEU A 4 -28.61 -48.26 -9.73
N PHE A 5 -29.63 -47.51 -9.27
CA PHE A 5 -30.06 -46.28 -9.96
C PHE A 5 -30.21 -45.05 -9.05
N VAL A 6 -29.80 -45.11 -7.77
CA VAL A 6 -29.86 -43.95 -6.84
C VAL A 6 -28.50 -43.27 -6.63
N PHE A 7 -27.38 -43.90 -7.03
CA PHE A 7 -26.04 -43.33 -6.78
C PHE A 7 -25.48 -42.39 -7.87
N VAL A 8 -26.17 -42.20 -9.00
CA VAL A 8 -25.66 -41.34 -10.09
C VAL A 8 -26.17 -39.89 -9.99
N ALA A 9 -27.23 -39.62 -9.21
CA ALA A 9 -27.83 -38.28 -9.11
C ALA A 9 -27.12 -37.32 -8.12
N LEU A 10 -26.25 -37.81 -7.23
CA LEU A 10 -25.50 -36.95 -6.29
C LEU A 10 -24.12 -36.50 -6.79
N ALA A 11 -23.56 -37.14 -7.82
CA ALA A 11 -22.25 -36.77 -8.37
C ALA A 11 -22.30 -35.62 -9.40
N ALA A 12 -23.48 -35.33 -9.96
CA ALA A 12 -23.65 -34.27 -10.97
C ALA A 12 -23.83 -32.86 -10.36
N ALA A 13 -24.24 -32.75 -9.08
CA ALA A 13 -24.46 -31.47 -8.40
C ALA A 13 -23.18 -30.82 -7.87
N GLN A 14 -22.08 -31.57 -7.67
CA GLN A 14 -20.82 -31.03 -7.15
C GLN A 14 -19.87 -30.51 -8.25
N LYS A 15 -19.99 -30.99 -9.50
CA LYS A 15 -19.13 -30.52 -10.61
C LYS A 15 -19.53 -29.14 -11.17
N ASN A 16 -20.75 -28.68 -10.92
CA ASN A 16 -21.23 -27.39 -11.44
C ASN A 16 -20.89 -26.18 -10.55
N LYS A 17 -20.53 -26.37 -9.27
CA LYS A 17 -20.05 -25.27 -8.41
C LYS A 17 -18.60 -24.87 -8.69
N LYS A 18 -17.73 -25.82 -9.11
CA LYS A 18 -16.31 -25.53 -9.42
C LYS A 18 -16.10 -24.81 -10.76
N LYS A 19 -17.02 -24.93 -11.73
CA LYS A 19 -16.90 -24.25 -13.04
C LYS A 19 -17.35 -22.78 -13.03
N LYS A 20 -18.16 -22.35 -12.06
CA LYS A 20 -18.53 -20.91 -11.88
C LYS A 20 -17.41 -20.10 -11.21
N LEU A 21 -16.61 -20.72 -10.34
CA LEU A 21 -15.55 -20.05 -9.55
C LEU A 21 -14.36 -19.51 -10.40
N GLY A 22 -14.34 -19.75 -11.71
CA GLY A 22 -13.27 -19.33 -12.62
C GLY A 22 -13.61 -18.17 -13.54
N ARG A 23 -14.88 -17.78 -13.69
CA ARG A 23 -15.29 -16.68 -14.60
C ARG A 23 -15.31 -15.31 -13.95
N ASP A 24 -15.43 -15.28 -12.63
CA ASP A 24 -15.68 -14.04 -11.88
C ASP A 24 -14.40 -13.48 -11.24
N ARG A 25 -13.26 -14.17 -11.43
CA ARG A 25 -11.94 -13.75 -10.93
C ARG A 25 -11.13 -13.18 -12.08
N PHE A 26 -10.91 -11.87 -12.05
CA PHE A 26 -10.11 -11.17 -13.04
C PHE A 26 -8.67 -11.07 -12.51
N PRO A 27 -7.70 -11.77 -13.13
CA PRO A 27 -6.30 -11.65 -12.72
C PRO A 27 -5.80 -10.22 -12.94
N LEU A 28 -4.87 -9.79 -12.08
CA LEU A 28 -4.19 -8.50 -12.17
C LEU A 28 -3.52 -8.30 -13.56
N ASP A 29 -3.04 -9.40 -14.15
CA ASP A 29 -2.42 -9.48 -15.47
C ASP A 29 -2.57 -10.90 -16.03
N GLY A 30 -2.90 -11.02 -17.32
CA GLY A 30 -2.80 -12.28 -18.08
C GLY A 30 -1.39 -12.55 -18.61
N GLU A 31 -0.40 -11.77 -18.16
CA GLU A 31 1.01 -11.86 -18.51
C GLU A 31 1.81 -12.01 -17.22
N ASP A 32 1.94 -13.24 -16.73
CA ASP A 32 2.86 -13.56 -15.64
C ASP A 32 4.26 -13.06 -16.05
N LEU A 33 4.92 -12.26 -15.19
CA LEU A 33 6.38 -12.23 -15.24
C LEU A 33 6.82 -13.64 -14.84
N LYS A 34 6.98 -14.51 -15.82
CA LYS A 34 7.65 -15.78 -15.61
C LYS A 34 9.10 -15.42 -15.31
N PHE A 35 9.50 -15.55 -14.05
CA PHE A 35 10.90 -15.55 -13.67
C PHE A 35 11.51 -16.82 -14.27
N GLU A 36 11.93 -16.75 -15.53
CA GLU A 36 12.68 -17.82 -16.17
C GLU A 36 14.10 -17.83 -15.57
N ASP A 37 14.33 -18.87 -14.79
CA ASP A 37 15.60 -19.58 -14.62
C ASP A 37 16.75 -18.84 -13.90
N ASP A 38 16.92 -19.20 -12.61
CA ASP A 38 18.17 -19.43 -11.87
C ASP A 38 19.36 -18.44 -11.96
N ARG A 39 19.16 -17.23 -12.49
CA ARG A 39 20.22 -16.22 -12.48
C ARG A 39 20.26 -15.51 -11.14
N ARG A 40 21.32 -15.83 -10.39
CA ARG A 40 21.84 -15.09 -9.24
C ARG A 40 21.95 -13.60 -9.57
N GLU A 41 20.89 -12.86 -9.29
CA GLU A 41 20.94 -11.44 -9.02
C GLU A 41 19.65 -11.10 -8.26
N PHE A 42 19.78 -10.35 -7.17
CA PHE A 42 18.71 -9.90 -6.26
C PHE A 42 18.37 -10.82 -5.07
N GLY A 43 19.17 -10.69 -4.01
CA GLY A 43 18.66 -10.37 -2.67
C GLY A 43 17.87 -11.44 -1.92
N LEU A 44 18.18 -12.72 -2.11
CA LEU A 44 17.77 -13.75 -1.16
C LEU A 44 18.68 -13.64 0.10
N PRO A 45 18.12 -13.59 1.32
CA PRO A 45 18.90 -13.66 2.56
C PRO A 45 19.82 -14.88 2.59
N ASP A 46 20.96 -14.79 3.28
CA ASP A 46 21.95 -15.88 3.36
C ASP A 46 21.39 -17.17 4.01
N ASP A 47 20.28 -17.06 4.74
CA ASP A 47 19.55 -18.15 5.40
C ASP A 47 18.36 -18.69 4.60
N PHE A 48 18.17 -18.24 3.35
CA PHE A 48 17.09 -18.67 2.48
C PHE A 48 17.28 -20.12 1.99
N ASP A 49 16.38 -21.03 2.39
CA ASP A 49 16.44 -22.46 2.08
C ASP A 49 15.64 -22.77 0.81
N LYS A 50 16.35 -23.12 -0.26
CA LYS A 50 15.75 -23.41 -1.58
C LYS A 50 14.85 -24.64 -1.65
N THR A 51 14.79 -25.47 -0.63
CA THR A 51 13.94 -26.67 -0.61
C THR A 51 12.70 -26.47 0.27
N ARG A 52 12.79 -25.62 1.29
CA ARG A 52 11.64 -25.24 2.14
C ARG A 52 10.93 -23.99 1.62
N ASP A 53 11.67 -22.97 1.23
CA ASP A 53 11.12 -21.64 0.92
C ASP A 53 10.67 -21.50 -0.55
N TYR A 54 11.19 -22.34 -1.45
CA TYR A 54 10.82 -22.40 -2.88
C TYR A 54 9.68 -23.40 -3.18
N SER A 55 9.14 -24.12 -2.19
CA SER A 55 8.17 -25.21 -2.42
C SER A 55 6.75 -24.75 -2.80
N ALA A 56 6.59 -23.55 -3.35
CA ALA A 56 5.37 -23.13 -4.03
C ALA A 56 5.73 -22.26 -5.24
N ALA A 57 5.25 -22.66 -6.41
CA ALA A 57 5.39 -21.97 -7.70
C ALA A 57 4.66 -20.59 -7.77
N VAL A 58 4.89 -19.67 -6.80
CA VAL A 58 4.02 -18.50 -6.55
C VAL A 58 4.77 -17.18 -6.31
N ASP A 59 6.07 -17.08 -6.62
CA ASP A 59 6.81 -15.82 -6.39
C ASP A 59 6.74 -14.86 -7.60
N GLY A 60 5.51 -14.51 -7.96
CA GLY A 60 5.16 -13.38 -8.81
C GLY A 60 4.12 -12.50 -8.12
N TRP A 61 3.75 -11.39 -8.75
CA TRP A 61 2.53 -10.67 -8.36
C TRP A 61 1.33 -11.63 -8.50
N ASP A 62 0.74 -12.07 -7.39
CA ASP A 62 -0.38 -13.02 -7.39
C ASP A 62 -1.63 -12.35 -6.79
N GLY A 63 -2.46 -11.82 -7.68
CA GLY A 63 -3.63 -11.03 -7.29
C GLY A 63 -4.77 -11.17 -8.28
N TRP A 64 -5.99 -11.18 -7.75
CA TRP A 64 -7.21 -11.18 -8.56
C TRP A 64 -8.32 -10.37 -7.90
N PHE A 65 -9.25 -9.88 -8.71
CA PHE A 65 -10.43 -9.14 -8.26
C PHE A 65 -11.72 -9.88 -8.66
N GLN A 66 -12.65 -10.01 -7.72
CA GLN A 66 -13.98 -10.57 -7.97
C GLN A 66 -14.85 -9.56 -8.70
N ASN A 67 -15.55 -9.97 -9.78
CA ASN A 67 -16.57 -9.16 -10.46
C ASN A 67 -16.06 -7.79 -10.97
N PHE A 68 -14.75 -7.67 -11.28
CA PHE A 68 -14.15 -6.40 -11.68
C PHE A 68 -13.33 -6.52 -12.97
N ASN A 69 -14.02 -6.32 -14.10
CA ASN A 69 -13.35 -6.16 -15.38
C ASN A 69 -12.78 -4.74 -15.48
N TRP A 70 -11.56 -4.54 -14.98
CA TRP A 70 -10.93 -3.21 -14.93
C TRP A 70 -10.71 -2.56 -16.29
N THR A 71 -10.60 -3.36 -17.36
CA THR A 71 -10.33 -2.85 -18.71
C THR A 71 -11.42 -1.92 -19.23
N GLN A 72 -12.66 -2.10 -18.78
CA GLN A 72 -13.79 -1.23 -19.17
C GLN A 72 -13.68 0.19 -18.59
N TYR A 73 -12.93 0.38 -17.50
CA TYR A 73 -12.78 1.66 -16.81
C TYR A 73 -11.52 2.42 -17.22
N ILE A 74 -10.76 1.89 -18.18
CA ILE A 74 -9.60 2.59 -18.75
C ILE A 74 -10.07 3.67 -19.74
N ALA A 75 -11.16 3.42 -20.47
CA ALA A 75 -11.64 4.33 -21.49
C ALA A 75 -12.20 5.62 -20.87
N GLY A 76 -11.63 6.78 -21.24
CA GLY A 76 -12.09 8.11 -20.81
C GLY A 76 -11.43 8.69 -19.55
N ASP A 77 -10.41 8.03 -18.97
CA ASP A 77 -9.54 8.62 -17.95
C ASP A 77 -8.17 8.85 -18.61
N ASP A 78 -7.89 10.08 -19.07
CA ASP A 78 -6.69 10.40 -19.86
C ASP A 78 -5.38 9.94 -19.18
N VAL A 79 -5.31 10.05 -17.85
CA VAL A 79 -4.15 9.61 -17.05
C VAL A 79 -4.09 8.09 -16.98
N ALA A 80 -5.25 7.43 -16.89
CA ALA A 80 -5.30 5.98 -17.00
C ALA A 80 -5.01 5.45 -18.40
N GLU A 81 -5.48 6.12 -19.43
CA GLU A 81 -5.22 5.78 -20.81
C GLU A 81 -3.72 5.91 -21.09
N GLU A 82 -3.07 6.99 -20.68
CA GLU A 82 -1.62 7.17 -20.83
C GLU A 82 -0.83 6.06 -20.13
N PHE A 83 -1.18 5.74 -18.87
CA PHE A 83 -0.49 4.70 -18.11
C PHE A 83 -0.72 3.29 -18.66
N PHE A 84 -1.97 2.93 -18.99
CA PHE A 84 -2.34 1.57 -19.39
C PHE A 84 -2.12 1.29 -20.89
N ARG A 85 -2.18 2.32 -21.76
CA ARG A 85 -1.95 2.17 -23.21
C ARG A 85 -0.48 2.37 -23.62
N ARG A 86 0.47 2.40 -22.68
CA ARG A 86 1.90 2.34 -23.03
C ARG A 86 2.14 1.18 -24.02
N PRO A 87 2.64 1.43 -25.24
CA PRO A 87 2.74 0.41 -26.28
C PRO A 87 3.56 -0.79 -25.82
N ALA A 88 3.20 -1.99 -26.27
CA ALA A 88 3.95 -3.22 -25.96
C ALA A 88 5.44 -3.12 -26.35
N LEU A 89 5.76 -2.41 -27.43
CA LEU A 89 7.14 -2.13 -27.87
C LEU A 89 7.93 -1.30 -26.84
N VAL A 90 7.28 -0.33 -26.18
CA VAL A 90 7.89 0.46 -25.09
C VAL A 90 8.10 -0.43 -23.86
N ARG A 91 7.14 -1.30 -23.54
CA ARG A 91 7.26 -2.24 -22.40
C ARG A 91 8.38 -3.26 -22.59
N ASN A 92 8.61 -3.72 -23.81
CA ASN A 92 9.69 -4.67 -24.14
C ASN A 92 11.10 -4.04 -24.05
N GLY A 93 11.21 -2.71 -24.08
CA GLY A 93 12.46 -1.98 -23.88
C GLY A 93 12.71 -1.51 -22.44
N MET A 94 11.77 -1.74 -21.51
CA MET A 94 11.90 -1.31 -20.11
C MET A 94 12.89 -2.20 -19.34
N SER A 95 13.69 -1.57 -18.50
CA SER A 95 14.50 -2.25 -17.48
C SER A 95 13.63 -3.05 -16.51
N LEU A 96 14.25 -3.95 -15.74
CA LEU A 96 13.54 -4.70 -14.69
C LEU A 96 12.92 -3.75 -13.65
N GLN A 97 13.67 -2.73 -13.20
CA GLN A 97 13.19 -1.78 -12.21
C GLN A 97 11.93 -1.06 -12.71
N GLU A 98 11.96 -0.53 -13.94
CA GLU A 98 10.80 0.17 -14.50
C GLU A 98 9.58 -0.75 -14.64
N ARG A 99 9.76 -2.03 -14.99
CA ARG A 99 8.66 -3.01 -15.04
C ARG A 99 8.08 -3.29 -13.65
N LEU A 100 8.92 -3.34 -12.63
CA LEU A 100 8.50 -3.52 -11.24
C LEU A 100 7.76 -2.30 -10.69
N GLU A 101 8.25 -1.08 -10.95
CA GLU A 101 7.54 0.17 -10.63
C GLU A 101 6.18 0.23 -11.31
N TYR A 102 6.14 -0.10 -12.61
CA TYR A 102 4.90 -0.16 -13.36
C TYR A 102 3.91 -1.15 -12.74
N ARG A 103 4.32 -2.37 -12.42
CA ARG A 103 3.46 -3.38 -11.80
C ARG A 103 2.98 -2.96 -10.42
N LYS A 104 3.87 -2.35 -9.62
CA LYS A 104 3.54 -1.83 -8.30
C LYS A 104 2.45 -0.75 -8.39
N PHE A 105 2.67 0.25 -9.24
CA PHE A 105 1.71 1.34 -9.41
C PHE A 105 0.39 0.85 -10.02
N LYS A 106 0.46 -0.06 -11.01
CA LYS A 106 -0.72 -0.72 -11.57
C LYS A 106 -1.54 -1.44 -10.50
N THR A 107 -0.89 -2.18 -9.61
CA THR A 107 -1.57 -2.91 -8.54
C THR A 107 -2.28 -1.98 -7.58
N LEU A 108 -1.57 -0.96 -7.10
CA LEU A 108 -2.14 0.06 -6.20
C LEU A 108 -3.35 0.76 -6.84
N LYS A 109 -3.20 1.17 -8.10
CA LYS A 109 -4.27 1.79 -8.87
C LYS A 109 -5.50 0.89 -8.99
N LEU A 110 -5.33 -0.38 -9.32
CA LEU A 110 -6.43 -1.33 -9.46
C LEU A 110 -7.08 -1.64 -8.12
N MET A 111 -6.31 -1.72 -7.03
CA MET A 111 -6.86 -1.84 -5.67
C MET A 111 -7.76 -0.67 -5.31
N ILE A 112 -7.31 0.56 -5.61
CA ILE A 112 -8.11 1.77 -5.36
C ILE A 112 -9.39 1.72 -6.20
N MET A 113 -9.27 1.58 -7.52
CA MET A 113 -10.42 1.55 -8.44
C MET A 113 -11.42 0.45 -8.09
N TYR A 114 -10.97 -0.71 -7.60
CA TYR A 114 -11.83 -1.82 -7.22
C TYR A 114 -12.83 -1.45 -6.11
N LEU A 115 -12.38 -0.65 -5.13
CA LEU A 115 -13.17 -0.26 -3.96
C LEU A 115 -14.00 1.01 -4.16
N GLN A 116 -13.75 1.79 -5.22
CA GLN A 116 -14.51 3.02 -5.47
C GLN A 116 -15.92 2.75 -5.99
N THR A 117 -16.83 3.68 -5.67
CA THR A 117 -18.16 3.73 -6.29
C THR A 117 -18.06 4.09 -7.76
N LEU A 118 -17.20 5.09 -8.08
CA LEU A 118 -16.85 5.47 -9.44
C LEU A 118 -15.36 5.17 -9.65
N PRO A 119 -15.01 4.08 -10.37
CA PRO A 119 -13.63 3.65 -10.63
C PRO A 119 -12.85 4.61 -11.54
N LEU A 120 -12.59 5.82 -11.06
CA LEU A 120 -11.86 6.89 -11.75
C LEU A 120 -10.62 7.25 -10.95
N PHE A 121 -9.49 6.66 -11.29
CA PHE A 121 -8.25 6.86 -10.55
C PHE A 121 -7.66 8.26 -10.78
N GLY A 122 -7.84 8.83 -11.98
CA GLY A 122 -7.30 10.12 -12.36
C GLY A 122 -7.61 11.25 -11.37
N LYS A 123 -8.75 11.19 -10.65
CA LYS A 123 -9.12 12.20 -9.64
C LYS A 123 -8.16 12.28 -8.44
N PHE A 124 -7.38 11.24 -8.17
CA PHE A 124 -6.38 11.26 -7.11
C PHE A 124 -4.98 11.60 -7.62
N CYS A 125 -4.75 11.55 -8.93
CA CYS A 125 -3.49 11.99 -9.52
C CYS A 125 -3.32 13.49 -9.32
N TYR A 126 -2.15 13.92 -8.84
CA TYR A 126 -1.85 15.34 -8.61
C TYR A 126 -2.83 16.04 -7.66
N TYR A 127 -3.51 15.30 -6.80
CA TYR A 127 -4.46 15.85 -5.84
C TYR A 127 -3.74 16.28 -4.55
N GLY A 128 -4.05 17.48 -4.06
CA GLY A 128 -3.50 18.02 -2.83
C GLY A 128 -1.98 17.95 -2.73
N CYS A 129 -1.47 17.75 -1.52
CA CYS A 129 -0.05 17.75 -1.21
C CYS A 129 0.60 16.36 -1.24
N TYR A 130 -0.18 15.29 -1.15
CA TYR A 130 0.29 13.92 -0.93
C TYR A 130 -0.25 12.90 -1.92
N CYS A 131 -1.45 13.08 -2.47
CA CYS A 131 -1.99 12.09 -3.40
C CYS A 131 -1.25 12.15 -4.74
N PHE A 132 -0.50 11.07 -5.02
CA PHE A 132 0.12 10.76 -6.32
C PHE A 132 0.69 12.00 -7.03
N PRO A 133 1.64 12.73 -6.40
CA PRO A 133 2.16 13.98 -6.96
C PRO A 133 2.91 13.76 -8.28
N ASN A 134 3.49 12.58 -8.46
CA ASN A 134 4.15 12.13 -9.68
C ASN A 134 3.43 10.86 -10.13
N ALA A 135 2.36 10.96 -10.94
CA ALA A 135 1.62 9.78 -11.36
C ALA A 135 2.54 8.79 -12.11
N GLY A 136 2.72 7.57 -11.56
CA GLY A 136 3.52 6.50 -12.18
C GLY A 136 5.01 6.44 -11.79
N ASP A 137 5.50 7.38 -10.98
CA ASP A 137 6.83 7.38 -10.36
C ASP A 137 6.68 7.80 -8.87
N ASP A 138 7.75 7.79 -8.06
CA ASP A 138 7.82 8.09 -6.61
C ASP A 138 6.51 8.62 -5.98
N PHE A 139 5.53 7.71 -5.86
CA PHE A 139 4.12 8.07 -5.63
C PHE A 139 3.82 8.28 -4.15
N THR A 140 4.85 8.20 -3.31
CA THR A 140 4.79 8.36 -1.85
C THR A 140 5.35 9.70 -1.40
N VAL A 141 5.81 10.55 -2.31
CA VAL A 141 6.31 11.89 -2.00
C VAL A 141 5.16 12.79 -1.56
N GLY A 142 5.44 13.70 -0.65
CA GLY A 142 4.51 14.75 -0.25
C GLY A 142 5.10 15.57 0.88
N ARG A 143 4.62 16.81 1.02
CA ARG A 143 5.14 17.77 1.99
C ARG A 143 4.03 18.70 2.48
N GLY A 144 4.27 19.34 3.61
CA GLY A 144 3.34 20.30 4.19
C GLY A 144 2.17 19.66 4.92
N THR A 145 1.15 20.47 5.18
CA THR A 145 -0.09 20.02 5.82
C THR A 145 -1.04 19.51 4.72
N PRO A 146 -1.69 18.34 4.90
CA PRO A 146 -2.71 17.91 3.96
C PRO A 146 -3.82 18.93 3.83
N VAL A 147 -4.33 19.13 2.61
CA VAL A 147 -5.34 20.17 2.33
C VAL A 147 -6.75 19.77 2.75
N ASP A 148 -7.03 18.47 2.84
CA ASP A 148 -8.31 17.93 3.28
C ASP A 148 -8.15 16.49 3.81
N GLU A 149 -9.28 15.84 4.13
CA GLU A 149 -9.29 14.47 4.63
C GLU A 149 -8.83 13.45 3.57
N VAL A 150 -9.08 13.66 2.27
CA VAL A 150 -8.61 12.75 1.20
C VAL A 150 -7.09 12.80 1.09
N ASP A 151 -6.52 14.01 1.05
CA ASP A 151 -5.08 14.24 0.98
C ASP A 151 -4.36 13.70 2.22
N LYS A 152 -5.01 13.78 3.39
CA LYS A 152 -4.51 13.19 4.64
C LYS A 152 -4.38 11.68 4.54
N LYS A 153 -5.28 10.97 3.85
CA LYS A 153 -5.16 9.51 3.66
C LYS A 153 -3.94 9.17 2.80
N CYS A 154 -3.64 9.98 1.81
CA CYS A 154 -2.42 9.84 1.00
C CYS A 154 -1.15 10.14 1.83
N ARG A 155 -1.19 11.11 2.76
CA ARG A 155 -0.10 11.32 3.72
C ARG A 155 0.11 10.13 4.64
N ASP A 156 -0.98 9.55 5.15
CA ASP A 156 -0.92 8.40 6.05
C ASP A 156 -0.36 7.16 5.32
N PHE A 157 -0.71 6.99 4.05
CA PHE A 157 -0.09 6.01 3.16
C PHE A 157 1.42 6.22 2.96
N SER A 158 1.84 7.46 2.64
CA SER A 158 3.27 7.83 2.57
C SER A 158 4.01 7.51 3.87
N SER A 159 3.35 7.76 5.02
CA SER A 159 3.87 7.46 6.35
C SER A 159 4.04 5.95 6.58
N CYS A 160 3.07 5.15 6.15
CA CYS A 160 3.14 3.69 6.18
C CYS A 160 4.37 3.18 5.41
N TYR A 161 4.59 3.67 4.20
CA TYR A 161 5.73 3.29 3.36
C TYR A 161 7.08 3.70 3.92
N LYS A 162 7.18 4.92 4.48
CA LYS A 162 8.39 5.35 5.18
C LYS A 162 8.74 4.41 6.33
N CYS A 163 7.73 3.91 7.03
CA CYS A 163 7.94 2.91 8.06
C CYS A 163 8.33 1.54 7.51
N VAL A 164 7.77 1.11 6.39
CA VAL A 164 8.18 -0.14 5.74
C VAL A 164 9.67 -0.08 5.40
N ALA A 165 10.12 1.01 4.77
CA ALA A 165 11.53 1.23 4.46
C ALA A 165 12.40 1.25 5.73
N ASN A 166 11.93 1.88 6.82
CA ASN A 166 12.70 1.96 8.07
C ASN A 166 12.77 0.62 8.83
N ASP A 167 11.66 -0.12 8.91
CA ASP A 167 11.58 -1.36 9.69
C ASP A 167 12.31 -2.52 8.99
N PHE A 168 12.21 -2.60 7.67
CA PHE A 168 12.78 -3.71 6.89
C PHE A 168 14.07 -3.34 6.15
N LYS A 169 14.45 -2.07 6.10
CA LYS A 169 15.72 -1.58 5.53
C LYS A 169 15.94 -2.12 4.10
N GLU A 170 17.18 -2.47 3.75
CA GLU A 170 17.55 -2.94 2.41
C GLU A 170 16.88 -4.25 1.99
N THR A 171 16.32 -5.02 2.92
CA THR A 171 15.63 -6.29 2.60
C THR A 171 14.25 -6.08 1.97
N CYS A 172 13.78 -4.84 1.89
CA CYS A 172 12.44 -4.50 1.45
C CYS A 172 12.47 -3.34 0.45
N LYS A 173 12.28 -3.66 -0.82
CA LYS A 173 12.04 -2.66 -1.87
C LYS A 173 10.53 -2.42 -1.96
N HIS A 174 10.10 -1.18 -2.19
CA HIS A 174 8.67 -0.84 -2.29
C HIS A 174 7.97 -1.54 -3.47
N THR A 175 8.74 -1.96 -4.47
CA THR A 175 8.30 -2.74 -5.61
C THR A 175 8.25 -4.25 -5.37
N GLN A 176 8.54 -4.72 -4.14
CA GLN A 176 8.54 -6.15 -3.85
C GLN A 176 7.14 -6.74 -4.12
N PRO A 177 7.04 -7.84 -4.91
CA PRO A 177 5.77 -8.47 -5.20
C PRO A 177 5.08 -8.98 -3.94
N TYR A 178 3.75 -8.91 -3.91
CA TYR A 178 2.94 -9.48 -2.84
C TYR A 178 1.66 -10.10 -3.42
N SER A 179 0.96 -10.87 -2.59
CA SER A 179 -0.22 -11.62 -2.97
C SER A 179 -1.47 -11.09 -2.29
N PHE A 180 -2.56 -10.92 -3.03
CA PHE A 180 -3.81 -10.37 -2.52
C PHE A 180 -5.05 -10.92 -3.22
N GLU A 181 -6.23 -10.68 -2.64
CA GLU A 181 -7.52 -11.02 -3.24
C GLU A 181 -8.48 -9.85 -3.06
N GLY A 182 -9.12 -9.41 -4.14
CA GLY A 182 -10.29 -8.54 -4.10
C GLY A 182 -11.56 -9.38 -4.13
N ARG A 183 -12.38 -9.25 -3.10
CA ARG A 183 -13.60 -10.05 -2.92
C ARG A 183 -14.81 -9.15 -2.79
N GLU A 184 -15.97 -9.70 -3.14
CA GLU A 184 -17.26 -9.04 -3.02
C GLU A 184 -18.13 -9.87 -2.07
N ASP A 185 -18.69 -9.21 -1.06
CA ASP A 185 -19.64 -9.83 -0.14
C ASP A 185 -20.91 -10.20 -0.91
N PRO A 186 -21.34 -11.47 -0.91
CA PRO A 186 -22.41 -11.95 -1.77
C PRO A 186 -23.80 -11.45 -1.36
N VAL A 187 -23.93 -10.83 -0.18
CA VAL A 187 -25.21 -10.34 0.35
C VAL A 187 -25.33 -8.84 0.14
N THR A 188 -24.31 -8.09 0.54
CA THR A 188 -24.29 -6.63 0.52
C THR A 188 -23.74 -6.07 -0.79
N GLY A 189 -23.01 -6.87 -1.58
CA GLY A 189 -22.24 -6.39 -2.73
C GLY A 189 -21.04 -5.54 -2.35
N THR A 190 -20.71 -5.42 -1.05
CA THR A 190 -19.57 -4.62 -0.59
C THR A 190 -18.26 -5.31 -0.97
N ARG A 191 -17.39 -4.56 -1.65
CA ARG A 191 -16.06 -5.02 -2.04
C ARG A 191 -15.03 -4.79 -0.94
N TYR A 192 -14.08 -5.71 -0.82
CA TYR A 192 -12.99 -5.62 0.16
C TYR A 192 -11.73 -6.33 -0.34
N LEU A 193 -10.58 -5.98 0.23
CA LEU A 193 -9.27 -6.54 -0.12
C LEU A 193 -8.73 -7.44 1.00
N VAL A 194 -8.04 -8.51 0.62
CA VAL A 194 -7.38 -9.45 1.53
C VAL A 194 -5.93 -9.63 1.12
N CYS A 195 -5.00 -9.16 1.94
CA CYS A 195 -3.59 -9.49 1.79
C CYS A 195 -3.34 -10.95 2.23
N LYS A 196 -2.47 -11.67 1.52
CA LYS A 196 -2.28 -13.13 1.71
C LYS A 196 -0.92 -13.51 2.29
N ASN A 197 0.10 -12.67 2.14
CA ASN A 197 1.43 -12.95 2.68
C ASN A 197 1.42 -13.01 4.21
N THR A 198 2.41 -13.70 4.79
CA THR A 198 2.55 -13.91 6.23
C THR A 198 2.64 -12.58 7.00
N PRO A 199 1.84 -12.38 8.06
CA PRO A 199 1.96 -11.23 8.97
C PRO A 199 3.39 -10.99 9.45
N GLY A 200 3.81 -9.73 9.54
CA GLY A 200 5.15 -9.34 9.97
C GLY A 200 6.22 -9.34 8.88
N THR A 201 5.90 -9.73 7.64
CA THR A 201 6.83 -9.65 6.50
C THR A 201 6.73 -8.30 5.76
N CYS A 202 7.78 -7.91 5.04
CA CYS A 202 7.77 -6.72 4.16
C CYS A 202 6.62 -6.79 3.14
N ARG A 203 6.53 -7.91 2.39
CA ARG A 203 5.47 -8.17 1.40
C ARG A 203 4.06 -7.94 1.98
N ARG A 204 3.81 -8.47 3.18
CA ARG A 204 2.53 -8.27 3.86
C ARG A 204 2.32 -6.80 4.25
N SER A 205 3.34 -6.14 4.78
CA SER A 205 3.26 -4.74 5.21
C SER A 205 3.00 -3.80 4.02
N LEU A 206 3.65 -4.02 2.87
CA LEU A 206 3.38 -3.28 1.63
C LEU A 206 1.94 -3.45 1.16
N CYS A 207 1.44 -4.70 1.11
CA CYS A 207 0.06 -4.96 0.73
C CYS A 207 -0.94 -4.29 1.69
N GLU A 208 -0.70 -4.33 3.00
CA GLU A 208 -1.58 -3.70 3.99
C GLU A 208 -1.57 -2.17 3.86
N CYS A 209 -0.42 -1.55 3.59
CA CYS A 209 -0.36 -0.11 3.28
C CYS A 209 -1.21 0.23 2.03
N ASP A 210 -1.09 -0.55 0.95
CA ASP A 210 -1.82 -0.34 -0.30
C ASP A 210 -3.34 -0.52 -0.12
N LYS A 211 -3.72 -1.62 0.53
CA LYS A 211 -5.09 -1.93 0.91
C LYS A 211 -5.69 -0.78 1.74
N ARG A 212 -4.97 -0.31 2.74
CA ARG A 212 -5.44 0.75 3.64
C ARG A 212 -5.71 2.05 2.87
N LEU A 213 -4.83 2.43 1.94
CA LEU A 213 -5.08 3.58 1.09
C LEU A 213 -6.35 3.40 0.26
N ALA A 214 -6.52 2.24 -0.38
CA ALA A 214 -7.69 1.96 -1.21
C ALA A 214 -9.00 2.03 -0.40
N GLU A 215 -9.04 1.44 0.79
CA GLU A 215 -10.20 1.49 1.68
C GLU A 215 -10.51 2.92 2.15
N GLU A 216 -9.49 3.67 2.55
CA GLU A 216 -9.65 5.04 3.05
C GLU A 216 -10.06 6.01 1.92
N LEU A 217 -9.54 5.86 0.70
CA LEU A 217 -9.97 6.67 -0.44
C LEU A 217 -11.40 6.34 -0.87
N ALA A 218 -11.83 5.08 -0.78
CA ALA A 218 -13.23 4.71 -1.02
C ALA A 218 -14.17 5.29 0.05
N ALA A 219 -13.77 5.20 1.33
CA ALA A 219 -14.57 5.74 2.45
C ALA A 219 -14.69 7.27 2.42
N ASN A 220 -13.71 7.97 1.84
CA ASN A 220 -13.68 9.43 1.76
C ASN A 220 -13.98 9.97 0.35
N GLU A 221 -14.53 9.14 -0.54
CA GLU A 221 -14.80 9.51 -1.94
C GLU A 221 -15.69 10.76 -2.07
N TRP A 222 -16.64 10.94 -1.14
CA TRP A 222 -17.55 12.08 -1.08
C TRP A 222 -16.91 13.39 -0.59
N PHE A 223 -15.75 13.32 0.09
CA PHE A 223 -15.02 14.50 0.57
C PHE A 223 -13.99 15.01 -0.43
N TRP A 224 -13.90 14.38 -1.61
CA TRP A 224 -13.01 14.81 -2.66
C TRP A 224 -13.48 16.14 -3.26
N VAL A 225 -12.56 17.10 -3.39
CA VAL A 225 -12.83 18.48 -3.82
C VAL A 225 -12.09 18.77 -5.14
N PRO A 226 -12.80 19.05 -6.26
CA PRO A 226 -12.16 19.31 -7.55
C PRO A 226 -11.10 20.41 -7.51
N MET A 227 -11.30 21.45 -6.70
CA MET A 227 -10.38 22.60 -6.59
C MET A 227 -9.00 22.21 -6.02
N ASN A 228 -8.90 21.09 -5.32
CA ASN A 228 -7.63 20.59 -4.77
C ASN A 228 -6.85 19.74 -5.79
N HIS A 229 -7.40 19.53 -7.00
CA HIS A 229 -6.73 18.81 -8.07
C HIS A 229 -5.97 19.79 -8.99
N LYS A 230 -4.70 19.49 -9.31
CA LYS A 230 -3.88 20.35 -10.19
C LYS A 230 -4.54 20.63 -11.54
N ASN A 231 -4.88 19.59 -12.30
CA ASN A 231 -5.41 19.74 -13.67
C ASN A 231 -6.89 20.14 -13.74
N TRP A 232 -7.72 19.75 -12.76
CA TRP A 232 -9.17 19.99 -12.79
C TRP A 232 -9.59 21.24 -11.99
N GLY A 233 -8.76 21.65 -11.02
CA GLY A 233 -9.04 22.76 -10.11
C GLY A 233 -7.99 23.86 -10.09
N GLY A 234 -6.87 23.69 -10.80
CA GLY A 234 -5.79 24.68 -10.81
C GLY A 234 -4.96 24.71 -9.52
N PHE A 235 -4.99 23.65 -8.71
CA PHE A 235 -4.28 23.60 -7.43
C PHE A 235 -2.76 23.78 -7.59
N ASP A 236 -2.21 24.82 -6.94
CA ASP A 236 -0.77 25.07 -6.89
C ASP A 236 -0.14 24.40 -5.65
N LYS A 237 0.57 23.28 -5.90
CA LYS A 237 1.29 22.54 -4.86
C LYS A 237 2.47 23.33 -4.27
N GLN A 238 3.12 24.20 -5.05
CA GLN A 238 4.27 24.96 -4.56
C GLN A 238 3.83 25.97 -3.51
N GLU A 239 2.74 26.68 -3.81
CA GLU A 239 2.18 27.71 -2.94
C GLU A 239 1.47 27.11 -1.71
N SER A 240 0.68 26.05 -1.91
CA SER A 240 -0.24 25.52 -0.90
C SER A 240 0.42 24.52 0.06
N CYS A 241 1.39 23.73 -0.41
CA CYS A 241 2.00 22.64 0.37
C CYS A 241 3.26 23.10 1.12
N ARG A 242 3.12 24.15 1.94
CA ARG A 242 4.23 24.68 2.73
C ARG A 242 4.50 23.76 3.91
N SER A 243 5.78 23.40 4.11
CA SER A 243 6.20 22.71 5.32
C SER A 243 5.96 23.61 6.53
N ALA A 244 5.40 23.06 7.62
CA ALA A 244 5.23 23.79 8.88
C ALA A 244 6.56 24.37 9.43
N SER A 245 7.70 23.88 8.94
CA SER A 245 9.01 24.52 9.06
C SER A 245 9.23 25.58 7.97
N GLY A 246 8.54 26.71 8.09
CA GLY A 246 8.76 27.91 7.29
C GLY A 246 10.08 28.61 7.66
N GLY A 247 11.20 27.93 7.45
CA GLY A 247 12.53 28.49 7.60
C GLY A 247 13.38 28.10 6.41
N SER A 248 13.41 28.95 5.38
CA SER A 248 14.47 28.96 4.37
C SER A 248 15.81 29.28 5.06
N SER A 249 16.44 28.29 5.69
CA SER A 249 17.85 28.41 6.02
C SER A 249 18.63 28.06 4.75
N SER A 250 19.03 29.09 4.02
CA SER A 250 20.22 29.08 3.17
C SER A 250 21.28 28.23 3.87
N ARG A 251 21.59 27.07 3.30
CA ARG A 251 22.52 26.10 3.89
C ARG A 251 23.92 26.70 3.86
N SER A 252 24.33 27.32 4.96
CA SER A 252 25.73 27.28 5.35
C SER A 252 26.13 25.81 5.52
N VAL A 253 27.27 25.45 4.94
CA VAL A 253 27.91 24.14 5.07
C VAL A 253 28.40 24.01 6.51
N MET A 254 27.50 23.64 7.41
CA MET A 254 27.83 23.18 8.75
C MET A 254 27.06 21.90 8.95
N GLU A 255 27.78 20.84 9.30
CA GLU A 255 27.32 19.47 9.49
C GLU A 255 26.24 19.41 10.59
N LYS A 256 25.01 19.81 10.27
CA LYS A 256 23.87 19.64 11.15
C LYS A 256 23.51 18.16 11.11
N GLN A 257 23.77 17.47 12.22
CA GLN A 257 23.26 16.12 12.44
C GLN A 257 21.73 16.13 12.22
N GLU A 258 21.29 15.40 11.20
CA GLU A 258 19.89 15.29 10.81
C GLU A 258 19.07 14.62 11.92
N PRO A 259 17.80 15.01 12.12
CA PRO A 259 16.92 14.36 13.09
C PRO A 259 16.76 12.87 12.77
N VAL A 260 16.80 12.03 13.82
CA VAL A 260 16.60 10.58 13.69
C VAL A 260 15.12 10.28 13.80
N TYR A 261 14.58 9.60 12.78
CA TYR A 261 13.19 9.14 12.77
C TYR A 261 13.09 7.67 13.19
N ARG A 262 11.98 7.32 13.85
CA ARG A 262 11.56 5.94 14.14
C ARG A 262 10.09 5.78 13.83
N CYS A 263 9.58 4.55 13.87
CA CYS A 263 8.20 4.24 13.59
C CYS A 263 7.41 3.80 14.82
N CYS A 264 6.15 4.19 14.87
CA CYS A 264 5.21 3.85 15.94
C CYS A 264 3.90 3.31 15.36
N GLY A 265 3.23 2.43 16.09
CA GLY A 265 2.00 1.79 15.64
C GLY A 265 2.23 0.40 15.05
N LYS A 266 1.18 -0.12 14.43
CA LYS A 266 1.16 -1.42 13.73
C LYS A 266 0.71 -1.17 12.31
N TYR A 267 1.21 -1.96 11.36
CA TYR A 267 0.71 -1.89 9.99
C TYR A 267 -0.79 -2.21 9.95
N PRO A 268 -1.58 -1.46 9.17
CA PRO A 268 -1.17 -0.39 8.25
C PRO A 268 -1.08 1.03 8.85
N ASP A 269 -1.53 1.26 10.09
CA ASP A 269 -1.54 2.59 10.74
C ASP A 269 -0.19 2.97 11.38
N ARG A 270 0.92 2.45 10.84
CA ARG A 270 2.27 2.71 11.37
C ARG A 270 2.81 4.02 10.78
N PHE A 271 3.33 4.90 11.63
CA PHE A 271 3.74 6.24 11.21
C PHE A 271 5.12 6.62 11.75
N PRO A 272 5.90 7.42 11.00
CA PRO A 272 7.20 7.90 11.44
C PRO A 272 7.01 9.04 12.46
N PHE A 273 7.92 9.11 13.42
CA PHE A 273 8.02 10.20 14.37
C PHE A 273 9.49 10.56 14.60
N GLN A 274 9.74 11.83 14.92
CA GLN A 274 11.07 12.30 15.27
C GLN A 274 11.45 11.75 16.65
N PHE A 275 12.34 10.77 16.66
CA PHE A 275 12.80 10.10 17.87
C PHE A 275 13.83 10.96 18.60
N GLN A 276 14.79 11.52 17.88
CA GLN A 276 15.92 12.23 18.48
C GLN A 276 16.37 13.40 17.61
N THR A 277 16.80 14.48 18.28
CA THR A 277 17.54 15.62 17.72
C THR A 277 18.95 15.65 18.33
N PRO A 278 19.84 16.54 17.87
CA PRO A 278 21.13 16.75 18.53
C PRO A 278 21.01 17.14 20.01
N THR A 279 19.87 17.70 20.41
CA THR A 279 19.56 18.08 21.81
C THR A 279 18.99 16.95 22.67
N GLY A 280 18.88 15.73 22.12
CA GLY A 280 18.43 14.53 22.84
C GLY A 280 17.13 13.92 22.29
N GLU A 281 16.65 12.87 22.97
CA GLU A 281 15.39 12.21 22.62
C GLU A 281 14.21 13.18 22.76
N GLN A 282 13.35 13.18 21.75
CA GLN A 282 12.16 14.05 21.68
C GLN A 282 10.88 13.27 21.95
N ARG A 283 10.77 12.06 21.38
CA ARG A 283 9.58 11.22 21.56
C ARG A 283 9.95 9.74 21.64
N ARG A 284 9.09 8.96 22.28
CA ARG A 284 9.12 7.48 22.29
C ARG A 284 7.77 6.92 21.88
N CYS A 285 7.72 5.65 21.48
CA CYS A 285 6.48 4.96 21.12
C CYS A 285 6.04 4.02 22.25
N CYS A 286 4.74 4.03 22.57
CA CYS A 286 4.10 3.11 23.51
C CYS A 286 2.69 2.78 23.02
N LEU A 287 2.39 1.49 22.85
CA LEU A 287 1.05 1.01 22.43
C LEU A 287 0.45 1.77 21.23
N GLY A 288 1.29 2.13 20.26
CA GLY A 288 0.89 2.82 19.04
C GLY A 288 0.70 4.34 19.16
N LYS A 289 1.03 4.94 20.30
CA LYS A 289 1.05 6.39 20.50
C LYS A 289 2.46 6.86 20.84
N THR A 290 2.79 8.09 20.44
CA THR A 290 4.07 8.69 20.79
C THR A 290 3.94 9.62 21.98
N TYR A 291 4.92 9.61 22.88
CA TYR A 291 4.94 10.42 24.10
C TYR A 291 6.29 11.12 24.27
N ASP A 292 6.31 12.21 25.02
CA ASP A 292 7.55 12.90 25.42
C ASP A 292 8.17 12.15 26.62
N PRO A 293 9.35 11.53 26.48
CA PRO A 293 9.99 10.77 27.54
C PRO A 293 10.47 11.62 28.72
N LYS A 294 10.44 12.96 28.62
CA LYS A 294 10.81 13.88 29.71
C LYS A 294 9.67 14.06 30.73
N THR A 295 8.43 13.81 30.33
CA THR A 295 7.24 14.05 31.16
C THR A 295 6.39 12.79 31.37
N LEU A 296 6.54 11.79 30.49
CA LEU A 296 5.72 10.59 30.47
C LEU A 296 6.58 9.32 30.41
N GLU A 297 6.03 8.20 30.86
CA GLU A 297 6.62 6.86 30.76
C GLU A 297 5.63 5.85 30.16
N CYS A 298 6.14 4.70 29.71
CA CYS A 298 5.34 3.62 29.13
C CYS A 298 5.27 2.43 30.10
N CYS A 299 4.09 2.18 30.65
CA CYS A 299 3.82 1.05 31.52
C CYS A 299 3.47 -0.19 30.69
N ASN A 300 4.33 -1.22 30.77
CA ASN A 300 4.09 -2.51 30.11
C ASN A 300 3.32 -3.51 31.01
N ARG A 301 3.14 -3.19 32.29
CA ARG A 301 2.53 -4.09 33.30
C ARG A 301 1.21 -3.52 33.81
N ARG A 302 0.36 -4.43 34.32
CA ARG A 302 -0.90 -4.11 35.01
C ARG A 302 -0.62 -3.45 36.37
N PRO A 303 -1.55 -2.64 36.93
CA PRO A 303 -2.96 -2.47 36.53
C PRO A 303 -3.21 -1.53 35.35
N THR A 304 -2.34 -0.57 35.08
CA THR A 304 -2.53 0.46 34.04
C THR A 304 -1.48 0.38 32.94
N PRO A 305 -1.65 -0.52 31.95
CA PRO A 305 -0.82 -0.48 30.75
C PRO A 305 -1.11 0.80 29.96
N GLY A 306 -0.07 1.50 29.51
CA GLY A 306 -0.25 2.74 28.77
C GLY A 306 0.82 3.80 29.03
N ILE A 307 0.55 5.00 28.51
CA ILE A 307 1.39 6.17 28.73
C ILE A 307 0.87 6.90 29.97
N THR A 308 1.73 7.12 30.94
CA THR A 308 1.38 7.78 32.21
C THR A 308 2.47 8.79 32.59
N SER A 309 2.23 9.60 33.62
CA SER A 309 3.26 10.47 34.19
C SER A 309 4.41 9.64 34.78
N ILE A 310 5.63 10.16 34.67
CA ILE A 310 6.82 9.48 35.21
C ILE A 310 6.65 9.15 36.70
N GLY A 311 6.99 7.91 37.09
CA GLY A 311 6.95 7.42 38.47
C GLY A 311 5.65 6.72 38.87
N THR A 312 4.73 6.48 37.93
CA THR A 312 3.41 5.88 38.19
C THR A 312 3.31 4.41 37.79
N CYS A 313 4.22 3.88 36.96
CA CYS A 313 4.14 2.47 36.52
C CYS A 313 4.36 1.43 37.63
N GLY A 314 4.83 1.85 38.81
CA GLY A 314 5.12 0.98 39.96
C GLY A 314 4.19 1.16 41.16
N LEU A 315 3.12 1.96 41.02
CA LEU A 315 2.12 2.20 42.07
C LEU A 315 0.90 1.28 41.95
#